data_AF-A0A5S9M0C8-F1
#
_entry.id   AF-A0A5S9M0C8-F1
#
_cell.length_a   1.000
_cell.length_b   1.000
_cell.length_c   1.000
_cell.angle_alpha   90.00
_cell.angle_beta   90.00
_cell.angle_gamma   90.00
#
_symmetry.space_group_name_H-M   'P 1'
#
loop_
_entity.id
_entity.type
_entity.pdbx_description
1 polymer ?
#
loop_
_entity_poly.entity_id
_entity_poly.type
_entity_poly.pdbx_seq_one_letter_code
_entity_poly.pdbx_strand_id
1 'polypeptide(L)'
;MQALQEEFTKAGVESHRKMYIILHADKMTVNAANSLLKFLEEPNRETMAVLITEQSHKMLDTIISRCQMLSFQPLQPQSLSSSFYKKAYLSISQGFCRI
;
A
#
# COMPACT_ATOMS: atom_id res chain seq x y z
N MET A 1 -10.80 13.79 8.79
CA MET A 1 -9.69 12.89 9.18
C MET A 1 -10.06 11.93 10.32
N GLN A 2 -10.94 12.28 11.27
CA GLN A 2 -11.42 11.33 12.31
C GLN A 2 -12.08 10.07 11.74
N ALA A 3 -12.85 10.21 10.64
CA ALA A 3 -13.54 9.09 10.01
C ALA A 3 -12.62 7.92 9.59
N LEU A 4 -11.37 8.20 9.19
CA LEU A 4 -10.46 7.15 8.73
C LEU A 4 -9.95 6.31 9.91
N GLN A 5 -9.68 6.95 11.06
CA GLN A 5 -9.25 6.26 12.27
C GLN A 5 -10.36 5.37 12.85
N GLU A 6 -11.61 5.83 12.80
CA GLU A 6 -12.76 5.02 13.22
C GLU A 6 -12.94 3.76 12.36
N GLU A 7 -12.78 3.87 11.03
CA GLU A 7 -12.84 2.72 10.13
C GLU A 7 -11.73 1.69 10.41
N PHE A 8 -10.51 2.13 10.71
CA PHE A 8 -9.42 1.21 11.08
C PHE A 8 -9.68 0.45 12.40
N THR A 9 -10.48 1.04 13.29
CA THR A 9 -10.74 0.52 14.64
C THR A 9 -11.90 -0.49 14.66
N LYS A 10 -12.83 -0.45 13.69
CA LYS A 10 -14.00 -1.35 13.63
C LYS A 10 -13.61 -2.81 13.49
N ALA A 11 -13.99 -3.65 14.46
CA ALA A 11 -13.76 -5.10 14.43
C ALA A 11 -14.37 -5.74 13.16
N GLY A 12 -13.66 -6.70 12.56
CA GLY A 12 -14.15 -7.43 11.39
C GLY A 12 -15.32 -8.32 11.78
N VAL A 13 -16.39 -8.30 10.99
CA VAL A 13 -17.67 -8.96 11.32
C VAL A 13 -17.57 -10.50 11.33
N GLU A 14 -16.62 -11.09 10.58
CA GLU A 14 -16.52 -12.56 10.44
C GLU A 14 -15.08 -13.12 10.41
N SER A 15 -14.05 -12.29 10.55
CA SER A 15 -12.65 -12.75 10.50
C SER A 15 -11.77 -11.90 11.40
N HIS A 16 -10.88 -12.57 12.13
CA HIS A 16 -9.90 -11.90 12.98
C HIS A 16 -8.82 -11.16 12.15
N ARG A 17 -8.71 -11.45 10.83
CA ARG A 17 -7.77 -10.81 9.91
C ARG A 17 -8.34 -9.62 9.15
N LYS A 18 -7.65 -8.48 9.22
CA LYS A 18 -7.99 -7.25 8.47
C LYS A 18 -6.90 -6.91 7.47
N MET A 19 -7.29 -6.57 6.24
CA MET A 19 -6.39 -6.09 5.20
C MET A 19 -6.81 -4.69 4.77
N TYR A 20 -5.83 -3.79 4.64
CA TYR A 20 -6.04 -2.44 4.12
C TYR A 20 -5.19 -2.23 2.88
N ILE A 21 -5.78 -1.62 1.86
CA ILE A 21 -5.08 -1.26 0.62
C ILE A 21 -5.21 0.25 0.44
N ILE A 22 -4.08 0.95 0.42
CA ILE A 22 -4.02 2.39 0.17
C ILE A 22 -3.43 2.60 -1.22
N LEU A 23 -4.27 3.10 -2.13
CA LEU A 23 -3.85 3.46 -3.49
C LEU A 23 -3.26 4.86 -3.51
N HIS A 24 -2.23 5.04 -4.34
CA HIS A 24 -1.49 6.31 -4.49
C HIS A 24 -1.03 6.88 -3.15
N ALA A 25 -0.36 6.06 -2.34
CA ALA A 25 0.13 6.42 -1.02
C ALA A 25 1.08 7.65 -1.04
N ASP A 26 1.73 7.91 -2.18
CA ASP A 26 2.54 9.11 -2.44
C ASP A 26 1.73 10.43 -2.44
N LYS A 27 0.40 10.35 -2.60
CA LYS A 27 -0.49 11.52 -2.58
C LYS A 27 -1.05 11.82 -1.19
N MET A 28 -0.68 11.04 -0.17
CA MET A 28 -1.11 11.30 1.19
C MET A 28 -0.53 12.63 1.70
N THR A 29 -1.37 13.38 2.41
CA THR A 29 -0.87 14.52 3.20
C THR A 29 0.07 14.01 4.31
N VAL A 30 1.01 14.85 4.74
CA VAL A 30 1.93 14.52 5.85
C VAL A 30 1.17 14.09 7.11
N ASN A 31 0.04 14.74 7.43
CA ASN A 31 -0.80 14.37 8.56
C ASN A 31 -1.42 12.97 8.42
N ALA A 32 -1.87 12.60 7.21
CA ALA A 32 -2.41 11.26 6.94
C ALA A 32 -1.33 10.19 7.05
N ALA A 33 -0.15 10.44 6.48
CA ALA A 33 1.00 9.56 6.56
C ALA A 33 1.47 9.34 8.02
N ASN A 34 1.54 10.40 8.82
CA ASN A 34 1.88 10.30 10.25
C ASN A 34 0.81 9.57 11.08
N SER A 35 -0.46 9.70 10.70
CA SER A 35 -1.54 8.94 11.35
C SER A 35 -1.43 7.44 11.05
N LEU A 36 -1.03 7.09 9.82
CA LEU A 36 -0.77 5.71 9.40
C LEU A 36 0.45 5.11 10.14
N LEU A 37 1.48 5.92 10.45
CA LEU A 37 2.66 5.43 11.19
C LEU A 37 2.29 4.80 12.54
N LYS A 38 1.36 5.41 13.29
CA LYS A 38 0.90 4.85 14.58
C LYS A 38 0.34 3.44 14.43
N PHE A 39 -0.33 3.18 13.31
CA PHE A 39 -0.89 1.88 12.98
C PHE A 39 0.17 0.88 12.50
N LEU A 40 1.18 1.34 11.77
CA LEU A 40 2.31 0.50 11.32
C LEU A 40 3.25 0.11 12.47
N GLU A 41 3.32 0.91 13.54
CA GLU A 41 4.17 0.65 14.72
C GLU A 41 3.57 -0.41 15.65
N GLU A 42 2.26 -0.38 15.87
CA GLU A 42 1.55 -1.37 16.69
C GLU A 42 0.40 -2.01 15.91
N PRO A 43 0.72 -2.84 14.90
CA PRO A 43 -0.31 -3.54 14.15
C PRO A 43 -0.90 -4.64 15.02
N ASN A 44 -2.24 -4.67 15.10
CA ASN A 44 -2.94 -5.81 15.71
C ASN A 44 -2.49 -7.10 15.00
N ARG A 45 -2.34 -8.21 15.76
CA ARG A 45 -1.71 -9.49 15.35
C ARG A 45 -2.22 -10.13 14.06
N GLU A 46 -3.28 -9.59 13.49
CA GLU A 46 -3.97 -10.12 12.33
C GLU A 46 -4.24 -9.05 11.26
N THR A 47 -3.46 -7.96 11.27
CA THR A 47 -3.67 -6.84 10.36
C THR A 47 -2.55 -6.71 9.34
N MET A 48 -2.91 -6.58 8.07
CA MET A 48 -1.99 -6.36 6.95
C MET A 48 -2.32 -5.04 6.26
N ALA A 49 -1.30 -4.25 5.93
CA ALA A 49 -1.46 -3.08 5.08
C ALA A 49 -0.66 -3.24 3.79
N VAL A 50 -1.27 -2.82 2.67
CA VAL A 50 -0.64 -2.76 1.36
C VAL A 50 -0.71 -1.31 0.90
N LEU A 51 0.46 -0.70 0.74
CA LEU A 51 0.59 0.66 0.22
C LEU A 51 1.00 0.57 -1.24
N ILE A 52 0.25 1.23 -2.13
CA ILE A 52 0.54 1.26 -3.56
C ILE A 52 0.98 2.65 -3.96
N THR A 53 2.13 2.77 -4.64
CA THR A 53 2.71 4.06 -5.01
C THR A 53 3.47 4.00 -6.33
N GLU A 54 3.22 5.01 -7.17
CA GLU A 54 3.99 5.23 -8.40
C GLU A 54 5.31 5.95 -8.13
N GLN A 55 5.42 6.64 -6.99
CA GLN A 55 6.52 7.53 -6.64
C GLN A 55 7.04 7.22 -5.22
N SER A 56 7.77 6.11 -5.06
CA SER A 56 8.30 5.70 -3.74
C SER A 56 9.20 6.76 -3.09
N HIS A 57 9.92 7.57 -3.87
CA HIS A 57 10.74 8.69 -3.39
C HIS A 57 9.93 9.83 -2.75
N LYS A 58 8.62 9.90 -2.97
CA LYS A 58 7.73 10.88 -2.32
C LYS A 58 7.15 10.37 -1.00
N MET A 59 7.34 9.09 -0.69
CA MET A 59 6.91 8.51 0.57
C MET A 59 7.82 9.01 1.70
N LEU A 60 7.28 9.08 2.92
CA LEU A 60 8.09 9.39 4.09
C LEU A 60 9.06 8.24 4.39
N ASP A 61 10.33 8.57 4.63
CA ASP A 61 11.37 7.59 4.99
C ASP A 61 10.98 6.73 6.21
N THR A 62 10.20 7.30 7.14
CA THR A 62 9.69 6.60 8.33
C THR A 62 8.68 5.50 8.02
N ILE A 63 7.93 5.64 6.92
CA ILE A 63 7.04 4.59 6.39
C ILE A 63 7.89 3.54 5.68
N ILE A 64 8.82 3.98 4.82
CA ILE A 64 9.71 3.10 4.06
C ILE A 64 10.52 2.20 5.02
N SER A 65 11.00 2.73 6.15
CA SER A 65 11.78 1.95 7.12
C SER A 65 10.99 0.87 7.86
N ARG A 66 9.65 0.96 7.85
CA ARG A 66 8.71 0.04 8.55
C ARG A 66 7.96 -0.89 7.59
N CYS A 67 8.14 -0.72 6.29
CA CYS A 67 7.48 -1.51 5.26
C CYS A 67 8.53 -2.21 4.39
N GLN A 68 8.32 -3.48 4.05
CA GLN A 68 9.13 -4.10 3.01
C GLN A 68 8.69 -3.64 1.61
N MET A 69 9.70 -3.36 0.78
CA MET A 69 9.54 -2.87 -0.58
C MET A 69 9.46 -4.00 -1.59
N LEU A 70 8.39 -4.01 -2.40
CA LEU A 70 8.29 -4.87 -3.58
C LEU A 70 8.18 -4.00 -4.82
N SER A 71 9.27 -3.94 -5.59
CA SER A 71 9.30 -3.25 -6.87
C SER A 71 8.85 -4.18 -7.97
N PHE A 72 7.83 -3.78 -8.73
CA PHE A 72 7.44 -4.48 -9.95
C PHE A 72 8.24 -3.90 -11.11
N GLN A 73 8.96 -4.76 -11.83
CA GLN A 73 9.65 -4.37 -13.05
C GLN A 73 8.70 -4.50 -14.24
N PRO A 74 8.75 -3.56 -15.21
CA PRO A 74 7.97 -3.70 -16.42
C PRO A 74 8.34 -5.00 -17.12
N LEU A 75 7.32 -5.69 -17.65
CA LEU A 75 7.51 -6.92 -18.41
C LEU A 75 8.33 -6.61 -19.68
N GLN A 76 9.33 -7.45 -19.96
CA GLN A 76 10.15 -7.29 -21.16
C GLN A 76 9.25 -7.40 -22.40
N PRO A 77 9.41 -6.50 -23.40
CA PRO A 77 8.56 -6.48 -24.59
C PRO A 77 8.48 -7.82 -25.31
N GLN A 78 9.57 -8.59 -25.30
CA GLN A 78 9.67 -9.87 -25.99
C GLN A 78 8.75 -10.97 -25.42
N SER A 79 8.28 -10.83 -24.17
CA SER A 79 7.39 -11.81 -23.51
C SER A 79 5.91 -11.43 -23.59
N LEU A 80 5.57 -10.31 -24.22
CA LEU A 80 4.21 -9.78 -24.29
C LEU A 80 3.60 -10.04 -25.68
N SER A 81 2.49 -10.79 -25.73
CA SER A 81 1.70 -10.91 -26.95
C SER A 81 1.11 -9.55 -27.35
N SER A 82 1.02 -9.28 -28.65
CA SER A 82 0.61 -8.00 -29.24
C SER A 82 -0.72 -7.44 -28.69
N SER A 83 -1.60 -8.29 -28.17
CA SER A 83 -2.88 -7.90 -27.56
C SER A 83 -2.77 -7.37 -26.11
N PHE A 84 -1.66 -7.61 -25.40
CA PHE A 84 -1.52 -7.27 -23.98
C PHE A 84 -0.86 -5.90 -23.72
N TYR A 85 -0.18 -5.34 -24.73
CA TYR A 85 0.56 -4.06 -24.65
C TYR A 85 -0.28 -2.88 -24.16
N LYS A 86 -1.60 -2.88 -24.39
CA LYS A 86 -2.47 -1.75 -24.07
C LYS A 86 -3.07 -1.75 -22.66
N LYS A 87 -3.06 -2.88 -21.94
CA LYS A 87 -3.78 -3.02 -20.65
C LYS A 87 -2.88 -3.20 -19.44
N ALA A 88 -1.67 -3.74 -19.61
CA ALA A 88 -0.82 -4.11 -18.48
C ALA A 88 0.18 -3.02 -18.04
N TYR A 89 0.38 -2.00 -18.87
CA TYR A 89 1.37 -0.95 -18.61
C TYR A 89 0.99 0.02 -17.47
N LEU A 90 -0.23 -0.04 -16.95
CA LEU A 90 -0.78 1.10 -16.20
C LEU A 90 -1.19 0.86 -14.74
N SER A 91 -0.95 -0.28 -14.09
CA SER A 91 -1.62 -0.46 -12.77
C SER A 91 -0.92 -1.25 -11.67
N ILE A 92 0.35 -1.60 -11.79
CA ILE A 92 1.06 -2.16 -10.63
C ILE A 92 2.45 -1.54 -10.54
N SER A 93 2.48 -0.26 -10.23
CA SER A 93 3.68 0.37 -9.67
C SER A 93 3.59 0.22 -8.16
N GLN A 94 4.33 -0.77 -7.69
CA GLN A 94 4.71 -1.03 -6.30
C GLN A 94 3.57 -1.34 -5.33
N GLY A 95 3.52 -2.58 -4.85
CA GLY A 95 2.64 -2.99 -3.76
C GLY A 95 3.51 -3.35 -2.56
N PHE A 96 3.40 -2.61 -1.47
CA PHE A 96 4.23 -2.80 -0.28
C PHE A 96 3.61 -3.75 0.75
N CYS A 97 4.49 -4.20 1.65
CA CYS A 97 4.50 -5.49 2.31
C CYS A 97 3.59 -5.74 3.53
N ARG A 98 3.29 -7.04 3.68
CA ARG A 98 2.96 -7.81 4.88
C ARG A 98 3.58 -7.28 6.18
N ILE A 99 2.71 -7.09 7.17
CA ILE A 99 3.03 -7.14 8.59
C ILE A 99 2.92 -8.61 9.04
#